data_AF-A0A536V1X4-F1
#
_entry.id   AF-A0A536V1X4-F1
#
_cell.length_a   1.000
_cell.length_b   1.000
_cell.length_c   1.000
_cell.angle_alpha   90.00
_cell.angle_beta   90.00
_cell.angle_gamma   90.00
#
_symmetry.space_group_name_H-M   'P 1'
#
loop_
_entity.id
_entity.type
_entity.pdbx_description
1 polymer ?
#
loop_
_entity_poly.entity_id
_entity_poly.type
_entity_poly.pdbx_seq_one_letter_code
_entity_poly.pdbx_strand_id
1 'polypeptide(L)'
;MGEARHHDGDLQPDGRVRHRLEHDDGLLRSGERTSGHRLHLPSALHGARHDGGGHHRVTPAATTAGPAFDVVGFGVNALDLIAVIDGFPAPDTKVPIEEFDVQGGGMTATAMVACVRLGLRARYIGKIGTDFWSRLSLRLLSKEGVDVRGVIRAKGSPGHVSVVLADRAAGQRRLFFRRPPAYDIRPAELDRTVITSGRLLHVDGVDAEAAVRAIDWAREAGMRITMDGERIVPRGWAAFPRDARSFPGSRDACRAWRAGADRRPHHPHPGILGRRGRHQRRG
;
A
#
# COMPACT_ATOMS: atom_id res chain seq x y z
N MET A 1 -25.68 -4.78 37.51
CA MET A 1 -24.47 -4.01 37.91
C MET A 1 -23.30 -4.98 37.90
N GLY A 2 -22.27 -4.69 37.12
CA GLY A 2 -21.07 -5.52 36.98
C GLY A 2 -20.21 -4.96 35.84
N GLU A 3 -19.22 -4.15 36.20
CA GLU A 3 -18.37 -3.35 35.31
C GLU A 3 -17.47 -4.21 34.42
N ALA A 4 -17.42 -3.90 33.12
CA ALA A 4 -16.39 -4.39 32.22
C ALA A 4 -15.13 -3.52 32.36
N ARG A 5 -14.07 -4.06 32.97
CA ARG A 5 -12.76 -3.41 33.03
C ARG A 5 -12.03 -3.63 31.71
N HIS A 6 -11.68 -2.54 31.03
CA HIS A 6 -10.72 -2.55 29.93
C HIS A 6 -9.31 -2.73 30.49
N HIS A 7 -8.59 -3.77 30.04
CA HIS A 7 -7.16 -3.89 30.25
C HIS A 7 -6.42 -3.46 28.98
N ASP A 8 -5.88 -2.25 29.02
CA ASP A 8 -4.84 -1.78 28.11
C ASP A 8 -3.55 -2.56 28.40
N GLY A 9 -3.03 -3.24 27.38
CA GLY A 9 -1.70 -3.86 27.45
C GLY A 9 -0.63 -2.80 27.25
N ASP A 10 0.00 -2.37 28.34
CA ASP A 10 1.11 -1.42 28.33
C ASP A 10 2.33 -1.98 27.57
N LEU A 11 2.83 -1.19 26.61
CA LEU A 11 4.10 -1.43 25.93
C LEU A 11 5.27 -1.09 26.87
N GLN A 12 6.08 -2.10 27.19
CA GLN A 12 7.36 -1.89 27.87
C GLN A 12 8.42 -1.32 26.90
N PRO A 13 9.41 -0.53 27.38
CA PRO A 13 10.38 0.18 26.53
C PRO A 13 11.34 -0.72 25.73
N ASP A 14 11.34 -2.04 25.95
CA ASP A 14 12.19 -3.01 25.25
C ASP A 14 11.52 -3.67 24.03
N GLY A 15 10.27 -3.30 23.72
CA GLY A 15 9.55 -3.75 22.51
C GLY A 15 9.04 -5.19 22.56
N ARG A 16 8.97 -5.84 23.73
CA ARG A 16 8.35 -7.17 23.87
C ARG A 16 6.86 -7.06 24.15
N VAL A 17 6.04 -7.80 23.39
CA VAL A 17 4.63 -8.07 23.72
C VAL A 17 4.52 -9.53 24.14
N ARG A 18 4.23 -9.80 25.41
CA ARG A 18 3.86 -11.16 25.86
C ARG A 18 2.36 -11.35 25.69
N HIS A 19 1.95 -12.20 24.75
CA HIS A 19 0.63 -12.83 24.84
C HIS A 19 0.75 -14.03 25.78
N ARG A 20 0.21 -13.91 26.99
CA ARG A 20 -0.05 -15.08 27.84
C ARG A 20 -1.35 -15.71 27.32
N LEU A 21 -1.23 -16.74 26.48
CA LEU A 21 -2.34 -17.64 26.23
C LEU A 21 -2.38 -18.60 27.41
N GLU A 22 -3.36 -18.43 28.29
CA GLU A 22 -3.71 -19.45 29.28
C GLU A 22 -4.47 -20.54 28.51
N HIS A 23 -3.80 -21.67 28.30
CA HIS A 23 -4.44 -22.91 27.85
C HIS A 23 -4.72 -23.74 29.10
N ASP A 24 -6.00 -24.02 29.34
CA ASP A 24 -6.44 -25.02 30.31
C ASP A 24 -6.02 -26.42 29.82
N ASP A 25 -5.53 -27.21 30.78
CA ASP A 25 -4.72 -28.41 30.61
C ASP A 25 -5.41 -29.59 29.90
N GLY A 26 -4.63 -30.31 29.07
CA GLY A 26 -5.06 -31.57 28.49
C GLY A 26 -4.02 -32.29 27.63
N LEU A 27 -2.92 -32.73 28.26
CA LEU A 27 -1.97 -33.75 27.77
C LEU A 27 -1.22 -33.46 26.46
N LEU A 28 0.09 -33.15 26.59
CA LEU A 28 1.19 -33.96 26.04
C LEU A 28 2.53 -33.32 26.47
N ARG A 29 3.27 -34.05 27.32
CA ARG A 29 4.66 -33.78 27.66
C ARG A 29 5.55 -34.37 26.57
N SER A 30 6.31 -33.52 25.87
CA SER A 30 7.68 -33.81 25.44
C SER A 30 8.31 -32.49 25.03
N GLY A 31 9.40 -32.12 25.71
CA GLY A 31 10.01 -30.81 25.58
C GLY A 31 10.75 -30.62 24.27
N GLU A 32 10.52 -29.47 23.64
CA GLU A 32 11.44 -28.85 22.70
C GLU A 32 11.34 -27.33 22.88
N ARG A 33 12.49 -26.69 23.05
CA ARG A 33 12.60 -25.23 23.15
C ARG A 33 12.27 -24.65 21.78
N THR A 34 11.14 -23.98 21.62
CA THR A 34 10.91 -23.17 20.42
C THR A 34 11.70 -21.87 20.54
N SER A 35 12.69 -21.76 19.67
CA SER A 35 13.52 -20.58 19.45
C SER A 35 12.64 -19.35 19.17
N GLY A 36 12.80 -18.30 19.97
CA GLY A 36 12.17 -17.02 19.70
C GLY A 36 12.67 -16.43 18.38
N HIS A 37 11.83 -16.41 17.36
CA HIS A 37 12.13 -15.70 16.12
C HIS A 37 11.97 -14.20 16.35
N ARG A 38 13.11 -13.50 16.30
CA ARG A 38 13.20 -12.04 16.34
C ARG A 38 12.71 -11.52 14.99
N LEU A 39 11.80 -10.54 14.97
CA LEU A 39 11.56 -9.74 13.75
C LEU A 39 12.87 -9.02 13.41
N HIS A 40 13.58 -9.52 12.40
CA HIS A 40 14.75 -8.86 11.85
C HIS A 40 14.27 -7.88 10.77
N LEU A 41 14.36 -6.58 11.06
CA LEU A 41 14.31 -5.57 10.01
C LEU A 41 15.64 -5.64 9.24
N PRO A 42 15.64 -5.82 7.91
CA PRO A 42 16.89 -5.87 7.16
C PRO A 42 17.60 -4.52 7.21
N SER A 43 18.81 -4.53 7.75
CA SER A 43 19.78 -3.45 7.64
C SER A 43 20.87 -3.89 6.66
N ALA A 44 20.81 -3.43 5.42
CA ALA A 44 21.98 -3.32 4.55
C ALA A 44 21.64 -2.52 3.29
N LEU A 45 22.34 -1.40 3.10
CA LEU A 45 23.24 -1.16 1.97
C LEU A 45 24.16 0.01 2.37
N HIS A 46 25.33 -0.32 2.91
CA HIS A 46 26.47 0.59 3.05
C HIS A 46 27.43 0.32 1.89
N GLY A 47 27.90 1.36 1.21
CA GLY A 47 29.07 1.25 0.33
C GLY A 47 29.13 2.27 -0.80
N ALA A 48 29.38 3.54 -0.50
CA ALA A 48 30.15 4.41 -1.40
C ALA A 48 30.90 5.45 -0.56
N ARG A 49 32.23 5.42 -0.66
CA ARG A 49 33.15 6.35 0.01
C ARG A 49 32.96 7.74 -0.59
N HIS A 50 32.87 8.77 0.25
CA HIS A 50 32.95 10.17 -0.15
C HIS A 50 34.30 10.71 0.32
N ASP A 51 35.20 10.93 -0.64
CA ASP A 51 36.34 11.83 -0.46
C ASP A 51 35.83 13.29 -0.45
N GLY A 52 36.47 14.10 0.39
CA GLY A 52 35.98 15.41 0.79
C GLY A 52 36.16 16.55 -0.21
N GLY A 53 35.51 17.68 0.11
CA GLY A 53 35.84 19.00 -0.44
C GLY A 53 34.62 19.88 -0.71
N GLY A 54 34.51 20.99 0.04
CA GLY A 54 33.75 22.19 -0.39
C GLY A 54 32.52 22.55 0.45
N HIS A 55 32.72 23.19 1.60
CA HIS A 55 31.65 23.91 2.29
C HIS A 55 31.35 25.23 1.58
N HIS A 56 30.44 25.22 0.60
CA HIS A 56 29.77 26.44 0.16
C HIS A 56 28.57 26.70 1.08
N ARG A 57 28.74 27.67 1.97
CA ARG A 57 27.67 28.18 2.84
C ARG A 57 26.65 28.92 1.98
N VAL A 58 25.58 28.24 1.58
CA VAL A 58 24.43 28.86 0.92
C VAL A 58 23.61 29.56 2.00
N THR A 59 23.62 30.89 2.01
CA THR A 59 22.71 31.70 2.82
C THR A 59 21.30 31.55 2.26
N PRO A 60 20.27 31.17 3.05
CA PRO A 60 18.93 31.08 2.50
C PRO A 60 18.40 32.50 2.29
N ALA A 61 18.22 32.84 1.01
CA ALA A 61 17.42 34.00 0.62
C ALA A 61 15.97 33.79 1.10
N ALA A 62 15.34 34.87 1.56
CA ALA A 62 13.96 34.89 2.02
C ALA A 62 13.04 34.21 1.00
N THR A 63 12.49 33.05 1.35
CA THR A 63 11.66 32.25 0.45
C THR A 63 10.21 32.69 0.61
N THR A 64 9.62 33.27 -0.43
CA THR A 64 8.17 33.28 -0.64
C THR A 64 7.73 31.81 -0.66
N ALA A 65 7.13 31.36 0.44
CA ALA A 65 6.94 29.93 0.72
C ALA A 65 6.10 29.26 -0.39
N GLY A 66 6.77 28.50 -1.25
CA GLY A 66 6.09 27.59 -2.20
C GLY A 66 5.30 26.50 -1.46
N PRO A 67 4.64 25.59 -2.19
CA PRO A 67 3.79 24.55 -1.60
C PRO A 67 4.51 23.76 -0.50
N ALA A 68 3.75 23.35 0.52
CA ALA A 68 4.28 22.63 1.68
C ALA A 68 4.87 21.25 1.30
N PHE A 69 4.41 20.67 0.20
CA PHE A 69 4.88 19.39 -0.32
C PHE A 69 5.32 19.49 -1.79
N ASP A 70 6.23 18.61 -2.17
CA ASP A 70 6.62 18.46 -3.57
C ASP A 70 5.65 17.50 -4.27
N VAL A 71 5.21 16.45 -3.57
CA VAL A 71 4.27 15.44 -4.08
C VAL A 71 3.17 15.15 -3.04
N VAL A 72 1.93 15.11 -3.50
CA VAL A 72 0.76 14.63 -2.74
C VAL A 72 0.25 13.36 -3.43
N GLY A 73 0.22 12.25 -2.71
CA GLY A 73 -0.30 10.96 -3.17
C GLY A 73 -1.72 10.74 -2.65
N PHE A 74 -2.66 10.41 -3.52
CA PHE A 74 -4.03 10.03 -3.16
C PHE A 74 -4.36 8.62 -3.68
N GLY A 75 -4.64 7.69 -2.75
CA GLY A 75 -5.06 6.35 -3.12
C GLY A 75 -4.69 5.27 -2.11
N VAL A 76 -4.41 4.07 -2.61
CA VAL A 76 -4.26 2.85 -1.84
C VAL A 76 -2.98 2.80 -1.01
N ASN A 77 -3.17 2.31 0.21
CA ASN A 77 -2.15 1.82 1.12
C ASN A 77 -2.56 0.42 1.61
N ALA A 78 -1.57 -0.43 1.85
CA ALA A 78 -1.76 -1.79 2.35
C ALA A 78 -0.56 -2.21 3.23
N LEU A 79 -0.72 -3.30 3.97
CA LEU A 79 0.42 -4.08 4.48
C LEU A 79 0.52 -5.40 3.74
N ASP A 80 1.71 -5.74 3.29
CA ASP A 80 1.99 -6.99 2.61
C ASP A 80 2.66 -7.96 3.59
N LEU A 81 1.98 -9.08 3.86
CA LEU A 81 2.50 -10.21 4.63
C LEU A 81 3.11 -11.18 3.64
N ILE A 82 4.43 -11.24 3.60
CA ILE A 82 5.19 -11.96 2.59
C ILE A 82 5.75 -13.23 3.21
N ALA A 83 5.41 -14.37 2.64
CA ALA A 83 5.97 -15.67 2.97
C ALA A 83 6.74 -16.23 1.76
N VAL A 84 8.01 -16.57 1.96
CA VAL A 84 8.83 -17.26 0.97
C VAL A 84 8.65 -18.77 1.16
N ILE A 85 8.35 -19.47 0.07
CA ILE A 85 8.09 -20.91 0.03
C ILE A 85 8.92 -21.57 -1.07
N ASP A 86 9.21 -22.85 -0.88
CA ASP A 86 9.84 -23.70 -1.90
C ASP A 86 8.77 -24.43 -2.73
N GLY A 87 8.21 -23.70 -3.70
CA GLY A 87 7.10 -24.19 -4.50
C GLY A 87 5.72 -24.04 -3.83
N PHE A 88 4.68 -23.90 -4.66
CA PHE A 88 3.31 -23.84 -4.15
C PHE A 88 2.86 -25.18 -3.56
N PRO A 89 2.31 -25.19 -2.33
CA PRO A 89 1.84 -26.42 -1.71
C PRO A 89 0.67 -27.03 -2.50
N ALA A 90 0.64 -28.36 -2.55
CA ALA A 90 -0.55 -29.07 -3.00
C ALA A 90 -1.70 -28.89 -1.99
N PRO A 91 -2.97 -29.02 -2.42
CA PRO A 91 -4.10 -29.01 -1.48
C PRO A 91 -3.89 -30.01 -0.33
N ASP A 92 -4.28 -29.61 0.88
CA ASP A 92 -4.19 -30.42 2.10
C ASP A 92 -2.76 -30.84 2.50
N THR A 93 -1.76 -30.02 2.15
CA THR A 93 -0.37 -30.21 2.60
C THR A 93 0.05 -29.15 3.61
N LYS A 94 0.98 -29.53 4.48
CA LYS A 94 1.62 -28.65 5.46
C LYS A 94 3.09 -28.50 5.10
N VAL A 95 3.48 -27.30 4.68
CA VAL A 95 4.86 -26.99 4.31
C VAL A 95 5.40 -25.87 5.22
N PRO A 96 6.70 -25.87 5.55
CA PRO A 96 7.32 -24.77 6.26
C PRO A 96 7.37 -23.51 5.39
N ILE A 97 7.34 -22.35 6.03
CA ILE A 97 7.70 -21.08 5.40
C ILE A 97 9.20 -20.91 5.60
N GLU A 98 9.94 -20.56 4.55
CA GLU A 98 11.38 -20.32 4.63
C GLU A 98 11.69 -18.96 5.29
N GLU A 99 10.99 -17.92 4.85
CA GLU A 99 11.15 -16.55 5.32
C GLU A 99 9.79 -15.87 5.44
N PHE A 100 9.61 -15.04 6.47
CA PHE A 100 8.38 -14.28 6.66
C PHE A 100 8.71 -12.82 6.96
N ASP A 101 8.07 -11.90 6.24
CA ASP A 101 8.25 -10.47 6.40
C ASP A 101 6.92 -9.71 6.31
N VAL A 102 6.88 -8.53 6.94
CA VAL A 102 5.73 -7.62 6.91
C VAL A 102 6.19 -6.26 6.41
N GLN A 103 5.73 -5.90 5.22
CA GLN A 103 6.14 -4.67 4.54
C GLN A 103 4.97 -3.72 4.31
N GLY A 104 5.29 -2.43 4.18
CA GLY A 104 4.34 -1.45 3.66
C GLY A 104 4.12 -1.67 2.17
N GLY A 105 2.87 -1.61 1.72
CA GLY A 105 2.48 -1.82 0.33
C GLY A 105 1.40 -0.86 -0.13
N GLY A 106 0.83 -1.14 -1.30
CA GLY A 106 -0.15 -0.27 -1.97
C GLY A 106 0.52 0.73 -2.92
N MET A 107 -0.10 0.93 -4.08
CA MET A 107 0.43 1.73 -5.20
C MET A 107 0.86 3.13 -4.75
N THR A 108 -0.09 3.90 -4.23
CA THR A 108 0.15 5.29 -3.84
C THR A 108 1.12 5.38 -2.65
N ALA A 109 0.94 4.55 -1.63
CA ALA A 109 1.82 4.52 -0.45
C ALA A 109 3.28 4.25 -0.84
N THR A 110 3.51 3.26 -1.69
CA THR A 110 4.85 2.89 -2.18
C THR A 110 5.47 4.02 -2.99
N ALA A 111 4.69 4.67 -3.87
CA ALA A 111 5.16 5.82 -4.64
C ALA A 111 5.58 6.99 -3.73
N MET A 112 4.85 7.24 -2.62
CA MET A 112 5.22 8.29 -1.67
C MET A 112 6.53 7.99 -0.94
N VAL A 113 6.73 6.75 -0.50
CA VAL A 113 8.01 6.33 0.11
C VAL A 113 9.15 6.49 -0.88
N ALA A 114 8.96 6.10 -2.15
CA ALA A 114 9.97 6.32 -3.19
C ALA A 114 10.30 7.81 -3.38
N CYS A 115 9.28 8.69 -3.37
CA CYS A 115 9.50 10.13 -3.44
C CYS A 115 10.35 10.65 -2.28
N VAL A 116 10.06 10.23 -1.03
CA VAL A 116 10.85 10.65 0.14
C VAL A 116 12.29 10.16 0.04
N ARG A 117 12.51 8.92 -0.39
CA ARG A 117 13.87 8.38 -0.61
C ARG A 117 14.65 9.12 -1.70
N LEU A 118 13.96 9.77 -2.63
CA LEU A 118 14.56 10.67 -3.64
C LEU A 118 14.77 12.11 -3.13
N GLY A 119 14.50 12.38 -1.85
CA GLY A 119 14.68 13.69 -1.22
C GLY A 119 13.49 14.65 -1.37
N LEU A 120 12.33 14.17 -1.82
CA LEU A 120 11.12 14.99 -1.98
C LEU A 120 10.27 15.01 -0.70
N ARG A 121 9.61 16.13 -0.42
CA ARG A 121 8.60 16.20 0.64
C ARG A 121 7.30 15.60 0.13
N ALA A 122 6.93 14.42 0.64
CA ALA A 122 5.73 13.71 0.21
C ALA A 122 4.64 13.69 1.28
N ARG A 123 3.39 13.80 0.84
CA ARG A 123 2.19 13.58 1.66
C ARG A 123 1.37 12.44 1.11
N TYR A 124 0.90 11.56 1.99
CA TYR A 124 -0.04 10.51 1.65
C TYR A 124 -1.46 10.85 2.14
N ILE A 125 -2.43 10.66 1.26
CA ILE A 125 -3.87 10.79 1.49
C ILE A 125 -4.50 9.47 1.07
N GLY A 126 -5.28 8.91 1.97
CA GLY A 126 -6.10 7.74 1.72
C GLY A 126 -6.85 7.39 2.98
N LYS A 127 -7.50 6.22 2.99
CA LYS A 127 -8.35 5.81 4.10
C LYS A 127 -7.79 4.58 4.76
N ILE A 128 -7.67 4.63 6.09
CA ILE A 128 -7.04 3.59 6.89
C ILE A 128 -7.92 3.28 8.10
N GLY A 129 -8.05 1.99 8.40
CA GLY A 129 -8.75 1.46 9.56
C GLY A 129 -8.10 1.83 10.90
N THR A 130 -8.52 1.17 11.98
CA THR A 130 -8.06 1.51 13.34
C THR A 130 -7.44 0.36 14.12
N ASP A 131 -7.40 -0.85 13.55
CA ASP A 131 -6.81 -2.04 14.17
C ASP A 131 -5.27 -2.02 14.19
N PHE A 132 -4.67 -3.11 14.68
CA PHE A 132 -3.22 -3.29 14.73
C PHE A 132 -2.56 -3.09 13.35
N TRP A 133 -3.06 -3.77 12.32
CA TRP A 133 -2.52 -3.69 10.96
C TRP A 133 -2.57 -2.26 10.42
N SER A 134 -3.67 -1.56 10.67
CA SER A 134 -3.84 -0.17 10.28
C SER A 134 -2.83 0.77 10.94
N ARG A 135 -2.58 0.58 12.25
CA ARG A 135 -1.59 1.37 13.00
C ARG A 135 -0.16 1.07 12.55
N LEU A 136 0.15 -0.21 12.30
CA LEU A 136 1.46 -0.61 11.78
C LEU A 136 1.71 0.01 10.40
N SER A 137 0.73 -0.05 9.50
CA SER A 137 0.82 0.55 8.16
C SER A 137 1.13 2.05 8.20
N LEU A 138 0.38 2.81 9.01
CA LEU A 138 0.64 4.23 9.23
C LEU A 138 2.02 4.52 9.83
N ARG A 139 2.44 3.70 10.80
CA ARG A 139 3.75 3.83 11.43
C ARG A 139 4.89 3.60 10.43
N LEU A 140 4.77 2.62 9.55
CA LEU A 140 5.78 2.36 8.51
C LEU A 140 5.90 3.54 7.54
N LEU A 141 4.78 4.07 7.04
CA LEU A 141 4.78 5.27 6.19
C LEU A 141 5.41 6.47 6.88
N SER A 142 4.99 6.76 8.12
CA SER A 142 5.52 7.89 8.87
C SER A 142 7.01 7.73 9.19
N LYS A 143 7.48 6.50 9.42
CA LYS A 143 8.90 6.21 9.69
C LYS A 143 9.78 6.48 8.47
N GLU A 144 9.26 6.26 7.27
CA GLU A 144 9.95 6.60 6.01
C GLU A 144 9.98 8.12 5.75
N GLY A 145 9.31 8.94 6.58
CA GLY A 145 9.26 10.40 6.43
C GLY A 145 8.10 10.90 5.58
N VAL A 146 7.13 10.04 5.24
CA VAL A 146 5.91 10.45 4.53
C VAL A 146 4.96 11.17 5.50
N ASP A 147 4.43 12.33 5.09
CA ASP A 147 3.40 13.02 5.85
C ASP A 147 2.06 12.29 5.77
N VAL A 148 1.55 11.83 6.91
CA VAL A 148 0.29 11.06 7.01
C VAL A 148 -0.85 11.84 7.66
N ARG A 149 -0.69 13.17 7.85
CA ARG A 149 -1.70 14.01 8.51
C ARG A 149 -2.99 14.16 7.70
N GLY A 150 -2.94 13.87 6.40
CA GLY A 150 -4.10 13.87 5.50
C GLY A 150 -4.91 12.57 5.46
N VAL A 151 -4.57 11.57 6.29
CA VAL A 151 -5.24 10.26 6.25
C VAL A 151 -6.64 10.31 6.87
N ILE A 152 -7.61 9.77 6.15
CA ILE A 152 -8.98 9.55 6.61
C ILE A 152 -9.02 8.28 7.47
N ARG A 153 -9.67 8.36 8.64
CA ARG A 153 -9.75 7.24 9.59
C ARG A 153 -11.09 6.51 9.46
N ALA A 154 -11.07 5.25 9.03
CA ALA A 154 -12.23 4.36 9.05
C ALA A 154 -12.37 3.70 10.44
N LYS A 155 -13.06 4.38 11.37
CA LYS A 155 -13.26 3.90 12.75
C LYS A 155 -13.89 2.50 12.76
N GLY A 156 -13.33 1.59 13.55
CA GLY A 156 -13.80 0.20 13.68
C GLY A 156 -13.48 -0.71 12.50
N SER A 157 -12.88 -0.20 11.42
CA SER A 157 -12.51 -1.02 10.26
C SER A 157 -11.15 -1.71 10.47
N PRO A 158 -10.98 -2.96 10.00
CA PRO A 158 -9.68 -3.64 10.02
C PRO A 158 -8.70 -3.07 8.98
N GLY A 159 -7.46 -3.53 9.01
CA GLY A 159 -6.41 -3.16 8.07
C GLY A 159 -6.64 -3.72 6.67
N HIS A 160 -6.26 -2.95 5.65
CA HIS A 160 -6.02 -3.46 4.31
C HIS A 160 -4.70 -4.24 4.31
N VAL A 161 -4.79 -5.54 4.06
CA VAL A 161 -3.66 -6.45 4.08
C VAL A 161 -3.63 -7.29 2.81
N SER A 162 -2.42 -7.58 2.33
CA SER A 162 -2.15 -8.59 1.32
C SER A 162 -1.40 -9.76 1.95
N VAL A 163 -1.66 -10.96 1.47
CA VAL A 163 -0.86 -12.16 1.74
C VAL A 163 -0.17 -12.52 0.44
N VAL A 164 1.16 -12.53 0.47
CA VAL A 164 2.01 -12.81 -0.68
C VAL A 164 2.77 -14.10 -0.42
N LEU A 165 2.54 -15.09 -1.28
CA LEU A 165 3.34 -16.30 -1.33
C LEU A 165 4.35 -16.13 -2.47
N ALA A 166 5.63 -16.00 -2.12
CA ALA A 166 6.74 -15.89 -3.06
C ALA A 166 7.41 -17.25 -3.23
N ASP A 167 7.33 -17.81 -4.43
CA ASP A 167 7.93 -19.09 -4.78
C ASP A 167 9.39 -18.87 -5.19
N ARG A 168 10.32 -19.34 -4.35
CA ARG A 168 11.77 -19.23 -4.60
C ARG A 168 12.20 -20.04 -5.82
N ALA A 169 11.61 -21.22 -6.03
CA ALA A 169 12.00 -22.13 -7.11
C ALA A 169 11.56 -21.60 -8.48
N ALA A 170 10.32 -21.13 -8.59
CA ALA A 170 9.76 -20.66 -9.85
C ALA A 170 9.93 -19.15 -10.10
N GLY A 171 10.31 -18.37 -9.08
CA GLY A 171 10.36 -16.89 -9.15
C GLY A 171 8.99 -16.25 -9.34
N GLN A 172 7.91 -16.96 -8.99
CA GLN A 172 6.53 -16.51 -9.13
C GLN A 172 5.97 -16.02 -7.80
N ARG A 173 4.90 -15.22 -7.84
CA ARG A 173 4.15 -14.85 -6.64
C ARG A 173 2.67 -15.08 -6.79
N ARG A 174 2.01 -15.45 -5.69
CA ARG A 174 0.54 -15.36 -5.55
C ARG A 174 0.22 -14.31 -4.51
N LEU A 175 -0.69 -13.40 -4.86
CA LEU A 175 -1.15 -12.35 -3.96
C LEU A 175 -2.65 -12.50 -3.76
N PHE A 176 -3.05 -12.49 -2.49
CA PHE A 176 -4.42 -12.37 -2.05
C PHE A 176 -4.51 -11.11 -1.22
N PHE A 177 -5.63 -10.38 -1.27
CA PHE A 177 -5.77 -9.17 -0.48
C PHE A 177 -7.16 -9.05 0.09
N ARG A 178 -7.24 -8.32 1.21
CA ARG A 178 -8.49 -7.91 1.82
C ARG A 178 -8.49 -6.40 1.95
N ARG A 179 -9.24 -5.72 1.08
CA ARG A 179 -9.59 -4.31 1.24
C ARG A 179 -10.99 -4.21 1.85
N PRO A 180 -11.15 -3.73 3.09
CA PRO A 180 -12.47 -3.58 3.70
C PRO A 180 -13.33 -2.57 2.93
N PRO A 181 -14.65 -2.76 2.80
CA PRO A 181 -15.54 -1.80 2.12
C PRO A 181 -15.47 -0.38 2.72
N ALA A 182 -15.20 -0.28 4.02
CA ALA A 182 -15.04 1.01 4.69
C ALA A 182 -13.82 1.82 4.21
N TYR A 183 -12.93 1.24 3.38
CA TYR A 183 -11.82 1.97 2.75
C TYR A 183 -12.27 2.74 1.51
N ASP A 184 -13.47 2.50 0.98
CA ASP A 184 -14.03 3.29 -0.11
C ASP A 184 -14.05 4.77 0.30
N ILE A 185 -13.41 5.59 -0.54
CA ILE A 185 -13.30 7.03 -0.33
C ILE A 185 -14.34 7.72 -1.18
N ARG A 186 -15.29 8.40 -0.53
CA ARG A 186 -16.28 9.21 -1.24
C ARG A 186 -15.70 10.59 -1.54
N PRO A 187 -16.09 11.24 -2.66
CA PRO A 187 -15.62 12.59 -2.98
C PRO A 187 -15.87 13.63 -1.87
N ALA A 188 -16.93 13.45 -1.07
CA ALA A 188 -17.28 14.34 0.04
C ALA A 188 -16.38 14.18 1.29
N GLU A 189 -15.58 13.12 1.36
CA GLU A 189 -14.62 12.90 2.45
C GLU A 189 -13.26 13.55 2.17
N LEU A 190 -13.06 14.08 0.97
CA LEU A 190 -11.82 14.75 0.59
C LEU A 190 -11.79 16.20 1.07
N ASP A 191 -10.61 16.62 1.50
CA ASP A 191 -10.32 18.02 1.81
C ASP A 191 -9.51 18.64 0.66
N ARG A 192 -10.09 19.65 0.01
CA ARG A 192 -9.46 20.37 -1.10
C ARG A 192 -8.12 20.97 -0.70
N THR A 193 -7.99 21.52 0.50
CA THR A 193 -6.76 22.17 0.98
C THR A 193 -5.63 21.16 1.17
N VAL A 194 -5.97 19.94 1.59
CA VAL A 194 -4.99 18.85 1.77
C VAL A 194 -4.55 18.31 0.41
N ILE A 195 -5.50 18.09 -0.52
CA ILE A 195 -5.21 17.63 -1.89
C ILE A 195 -4.30 18.63 -2.63
N THR A 196 -4.58 19.94 -2.48
CA THR A 196 -3.87 21.01 -3.19
C THR A 196 -2.62 21.53 -2.48
N SER A 197 -2.12 20.80 -1.47
CA SER A 197 -0.97 21.23 -0.65
C SER A 197 0.41 20.99 -1.29
N GLY A 198 0.45 20.50 -2.54
CA GLY A 198 1.69 20.12 -3.22
C GLY A 198 1.91 20.75 -4.60
N ARG A 199 3.03 20.41 -5.24
CA ARG A 199 3.33 20.80 -6.62
C ARG A 199 2.82 19.78 -7.66
N LEU A 200 2.70 18.53 -7.23
CA LEU A 200 2.27 17.40 -8.04
C LEU A 200 1.29 16.53 -7.24
N LEU A 201 0.20 16.10 -7.90
CA LEU A 201 -0.71 15.09 -7.42
C LEU A 201 -0.38 13.74 -8.10
N HIS A 202 -0.17 12.70 -7.32
CA HIS A 202 -0.09 11.32 -7.77
C HIS A 202 -1.34 10.57 -7.30
N VAL A 203 -2.06 9.89 -8.20
CA VAL A 203 -3.27 9.14 -7.85
C VAL A 203 -3.22 7.71 -8.35
N ASP A 204 -3.97 6.80 -7.74
CA ASP A 204 -4.34 5.54 -8.38
C ASP A 204 -5.84 5.52 -8.75
N GLY A 205 -6.26 4.50 -9.51
CA GLY A 205 -7.61 4.40 -10.05
C GLY A 205 -8.61 3.60 -9.21
N VAL A 206 -8.31 3.29 -7.94
CA VAL A 206 -9.19 2.42 -7.13
C VAL A 206 -10.46 3.15 -6.68
N ASP A 207 -10.33 4.31 -6.05
CA ASP A 207 -11.44 5.14 -5.59
C ASP A 207 -11.81 6.19 -6.65
N ALA A 208 -12.32 5.71 -7.79
CA ALA A 208 -12.44 6.46 -9.05
C ALA A 208 -13.09 7.85 -8.92
N GLU A 209 -14.24 7.97 -8.25
CA GLU A 209 -14.96 9.23 -8.15
C GLU A 209 -14.20 10.26 -7.30
N ALA A 210 -13.57 9.80 -6.22
CA ALA A 210 -12.73 10.64 -5.38
C ALA A 210 -11.45 11.04 -6.12
N ALA A 211 -10.85 10.13 -6.90
CA ALA A 211 -9.68 10.43 -7.72
C ALA A 211 -9.99 11.50 -8.78
N VAL A 212 -11.14 11.43 -9.44
CA VAL A 212 -11.60 12.47 -10.39
C VAL A 212 -11.71 13.82 -9.70
N ARG A 213 -12.34 13.88 -8.51
CA ARG A 213 -12.45 15.12 -7.75
C ARG A 213 -11.08 15.70 -7.35
N ALA A 214 -10.16 14.84 -6.92
CA ALA A 214 -8.81 15.25 -6.58
C ALA A 214 -8.06 15.81 -7.80
N ILE A 215 -8.21 15.16 -8.97
CA ILE A 215 -7.66 15.62 -10.24
C ILE A 215 -8.22 17.00 -10.60
N ASP A 216 -9.54 17.19 -10.55
CA ASP A 216 -10.17 18.47 -10.88
C ASP A 216 -9.62 19.61 -10.02
N TRP A 217 -9.54 19.41 -8.70
CA TRP A 217 -8.96 20.41 -7.79
C TRP A 217 -7.47 20.66 -8.04
N ALA A 218 -6.69 19.62 -8.34
CA ALA A 218 -5.27 19.77 -8.68
C ALA A 218 -5.07 20.55 -9.98
N ARG A 219 -5.93 20.34 -10.99
CA ARG A 219 -5.93 21.11 -12.25
C ARG A 219 -6.25 22.58 -11.99
N GLU A 220 -7.31 22.84 -11.23
CA GLU A 220 -7.70 24.21 -10.85
C GLU A 220 -6.58 24.92 -10.06
N ALA A 221 -5.82 24.17 -9.25
CA ALA A 221 -4.66 24.68 -8.52
C ALA A 221 -3.35 24.76 -9.35
N GLY A 222 -3.38 24.40 -10.64
CA GLY A 222 -2.21 24.42 -11.52
C GLY A 222 -1.13 23.37 -11.20
N MET A 223 -1.47 22.33 -10.44
CA MET A 223 -0.56 21.23 -10.10
C MET A 223 -0.28 20.33 -11.30
N ARG A 224 0.87 19.66 -11.30
CA ARG A 224 1.12 18.51 -12.20
C ARG A 224 0.36 17.30 -11.70
N ILE A 225 0.00 16.37 -12.59
CA ILE A 225 -0.81 15.21 -12.23
C ILE A 225 -0.16 13.95 -12.78
N THR A 226 -0.09 12.89 -12.00
CA THR A 226 0.39 11.58 -12.44
C THR A 226 -0.55 10.51 -11.91
N MET A 227 -0.65 9.39 -12.61
CA MET A 227 -1.55 8.30 -12.20
C MET A 227 -0.87 6.95 -12.32
N ASP A 228 -1.03 6.11 -11.30
CA ASP A 228 -0.70 4.69 -11.39
C ASP A 228 -1.67 3.98 -12.36
N GLY A 229 -1.10 3.24 -13.31
CA GLY A 229 -1.84 2.61 -14.40
C GLY A 229 -2.24 1.16 -14.15
N GLU A 230 -2.10 0.61 -12.94
CA GLU A 230 -2.46 -0.78 -12.62
C GLU A 230 -3.95 -1.05 -12.81
N ARG A 231 -4.82 -0.19 -12.25
CA ARG A 231 -6.28 -0.27 -12.44
C ARG A 231 -6.81 1.01 -13.05
N ILE A 232 -6.89 1.03 -14.38
CA ILE A 232 -7.46 2.15 -15.14
C ILE A 232 -8.96 1.91 -15.30
N VAL A 233 -9.77 2.65 -14.55
CA VAL A 233 -11.23 2.69 -14.70
C VAL A 233 -11.62 3.71 -15.79
N PRO A 234 -12.62 3.43 -16.64
CA PRO A 234 -12.94 4.28 -17.81
C PRO A 234 -13.17 5.76 -17.48
N ARG A 235 -13.85 6.06 -16.37
CA ARG A 235 -14.06 7.45 -15.92
C ARG A 235 -12.78 8.13 -15.44
N GLY A 236 -11.93 7.41 -14.70
CA GLY A 236 -10.64 7.93 -14.24
C GLY A 236 -9.68 8.18 -15.41
N TRP A 237 -9.70 7.30 -16.41
CA TRP A 237 -8.97 7.48 -17.66
C TRP A 237 -9.48 8.65 -18.50
N ALA A 238 -10.81 8.79 -18.62
CA ALA A 238 -11.43 9.90 -19.36
C ALA A 238 -11.16 11.26 -18.69
N ALA A 239 -11.05 11.29 -17.37
CA ALA A 239 -10.69 12.49 -16.61
C ALA A 239 -9.18 12.75 -16.57
N PHE A 240 -8.34 11.76 -16.86
CA PHE A 240 -6.89 11.90 -16.85
C PHE A 240 -6.47 12.90 -17.94
N PRO A 241 -5.77 14.00 -17.61
CA PRO A 241 -5.46 15.01 -18.61
C PRO A 241 -4.52 14.43 -19.68
N ARG A 242 -4.83 14.73 -20.95
CA ARG A 242 -3.95 14.44 -22.09
C ARG A 242 -3.06 15.65 -22.39
N ASP A 243 -2.45 16.20 -21.36
CA ASP A 243 -1.56 17.35 -21.47
C ASP A 243 -0.11 16.97 -21.16
N ALA A 244 0.82 17.86 -21.50
CA ALA A 244 2.26 17.66 -21.31
C ALA A 244 2.69 17.55 -19.83
N ARG A 245 1.75 17.67 -18.89
CA ARG A 245 2.00 17.65 -17.44
C ARG A 245 1.46 16.39 -16.78
N SER A 246 0.96 15.44 -17.60
CA SER A 246 0.26 14.25 -17.15
C SER A 246 0.89 12.97 -17.71
N PHE A 247 1.39 12.12 -16.81
CA PHE A 247 2.11 10.89 -17.18
C PHE A 247 1.49 9.65 -16.52
N PRO A 248 1.15 8.60 -17.31
CA PRO A 248 0.69 7.33 -16.75
C PRO A 248 1.86 6.45 -16.28
N GLY A 249 1.74 5.85 -15.10
CA GLY A 249 2.81 5.17 -14.37
C GLY A 249 3.17 3.74 -14.80
N SER A 250 2.54 3.17 -15.84
CA SER A 250 2.88 1.83 -16.35
C SER A 250 3.32 1.85 -17.81
N ARG A 251 4.25 0.95 -18.20
CA ARG A 251 4.75 0.84 -19.59
C ARG A 251 3.62 0.74 -20.61
N ASP A 252 2.61 -0.06 -20.29
CA ASP A 252 1.50 -0.28 -21.20
C ASP A 252 0.52 0.90 -21.21
N ALA A 253 0.38 1.63 -20.11
CA ALA A 253 -0.43 2.86 -20.08
C ALA A 253 0.29 4.00 -20.81
N CYS A 254 1.62 4.11 -20.69
CA CYS A 254 2.45 4.97 -21.52
C CYS A 254 2.31 4.66 -23.01
N ARG A 255 2.29 3.37 -23.39
CA ARG A 255 2.06 2.95 -24.79
C ARG A 255 0.66 3.32 -25.28
N ALA A 256 -0.39 3.01 -24.52
CA ALA A 256 -1.76 3.35 -24.87
C ALA A 256 -1.97 4.88 -24.98
N TRP A 257 -1.38 5.65 -24.06
CA TRP A 257 -1.41 7.12 -24.07
C TRP A 257 -0.70 7.69 -25.30
N ARG A 258 0.50 7.21 -25.64
CA ARG A 258 1.24 7.62 -26.85
C ARG A 258 0.52 7.22 -28.14
N ALA A 259 -0.20 6.10 -28.14
CA ALA A 259 -0.95 5.62 -29.29
C ALA A 259 -2.32 6.32 -29.47
N GLY A 260 -2.73 7.20 -28.55
CA GLY A 260 -4.08 7.77 -28.55
C GLY A 260 -5.19 6.76 -28.31
N ALA A 261 -4.85 5.50 -27.99
CA ALA A 261 -5.78 4.39 -27.91
C ALA A 261 -6.56 4.43 -26.58
N ASP A 262 -7.87 4.21 -26.67
CA ASP A 262 -8.71 4.07 -25.49
C ASP A 262 -8.46 2.71 -24.84
N ARG A 263 -8.11 2.70 -23.55
CA ARG A 263 -7.74 1.47 -22.87
C ARG A 263 -9.01 0.75 -22.45
N ARG A 264 -9.38 -0.32 -23.17
CA ARG A 264 -10.46 -1.20 -22.70
C ARG A 264 -10.04 -1.81 -21.35
N PRO A 265 -10.92 -1.85 -20.34
CA PRO A 265 -10.57 -2.44 -19.06
C PRO A 265 -10.18 -3.91 -19.26
N HIS A 266 -9.09 -4.34 -18.63
CA HIS A 266 -8.82 -5.76 -18.46
C HIS A 266 -9.92 -6.32 -17.55
N HIS A 267 -10.87 -7.04 -18.13
CA HIS A 267 -11.69 -7.96 -17.37
C HIS A 267 -10.76 -9.02 -16.75
N PRO A 268 -10.87 -9.34 -15.45
CA PRO A 268 -10.33 -10.60 -14.97
C PRO A 268 -10.96 -11.72 -15.82
N HIS A 269 -10.13 -12.57 -16.40
CA HIS A 269 -10.57 -13.70 -17.22
C HIS A 269 -11.62 -14.51 -16.43
N PRO A 270 -12.83 -14.74 -16.96
CA PRO A 270 -13.70 -15.78 -16.44
C PRO A 270 -13.13 -17.11 -16.93
N GLY A 271 -12.36 -17.79 -16.09
CA GLY A 271 -11.70 -19.03 -16.48
C GLY A 271 -11.54 -19.98 -15.30
N ILE A 272 -12.58 -20.77 -15.02
CA ILE A 272 -12.60 -22.24 -15.05
C ILE A 272 -14.00 -22.67 -14.55
N LEU A 273 -14.93 -22.84 -15.48
CA LEU A 273 -15.98 -23.84 -15.41
C LEU A 273 -16.18 -24.32 -16.84
N GLY A 274 -15.23 -25.17 -17.24
CA GLY A 274 -15.25 -25.86 -18.52
C GLY A 274 -16.47 -26.77 -18.59
N ARG A 275 -17.23 -26.58 -19.66
CA ARG A 275 -18.24 -27.51 -20.16
C ARG A 275 -17.64 -28.92 -20.32
N ARG A 276 -18.31 -29.91 -19.75
CA ARG A 276 -18.54 -31.26 -20.30
C ARG A 276 -19.93 -31.67 -19.83
N GLY A 277 -20.88 -32.16 -20.60
CA GLY A 277 -21.04 -32.40 -22.02
C GLY A 277 -22.48 -32.92 -22.14
N ARG A 278 -23.26 -32.43 -23.11
CA ARG A 278 -24.54 -33.06 -23.46
C ARG A 278 -24.22 -34.36 -24.18
N HIS A 279 -24.71 -35.48 -23.68
CA HIS A 279 -25.17 -36.56 -24.56
C HIS A 279 -26.59 -36.98 -24.17
N GLN A 280 -27.36 -37.11 -25.23
CA GLN A 280 -28.80 -37.31 -25.30
C GLN A 280 -29.15 -38.81 -25.28
N ARG A 281 -30.40 -39.08 -24.86
CA ARG A 281 -31.36 -40.08 -25.37
C ARG A 281 -31.46 -41.46 -24.70
N ARG A 282 -32.72 -41.69 -24.27
CA ARG A 282 -33.62 -42.84 -24.49
C ARG A 282 -33.41 -44.09 -23.64
N GLY A 283 -34.52 -44.54 -23.07
CA GLY A 283 -34.67 -45.71 -22.21
C GLY A 283 -35.68 -45.37 -21.12
#